data_AF-A0A3M1KVM5-F1
#
_entry.id   AF-A0A3M1KVM5-F1
#
_cell.length_a   1.000
_cell.length_b   1.000
_cell.length_c   1.000
_cell.angle_alpha   90.00
_cell.angle_beta   90.00
_cell.angle_gamma   90.00
#
_symmetry.space_group_name_H-M   'P 1'
#
loop_
_entity.id
_entity.type
_entity.pdbx_description
1 polymer ?
#
loop_
_entity_poly.entity_id
_entity_poly.type
_entity_poly.pdbx_seq_one_letter_code
_entity_poly.pdbx_strand_id
1 'polypeptide(L)'
;MAEGILLDTNFLIRLLNPNDRLHTQTREFYAFFLQRGLPIWLSTVALAEYCVRGRMDELPLRHLRILPFNVSHAVLAGRLAARVFQAREQVENLPRRVIANDVKLLAQAEEESSIRWLATSDEGLIAMHGLLQQEGLVRLEIIDINQPLNPAQFA
;
A
#
# COMPACT_ATOMS: atom_id res chain seq x y z
N MET A 1 3.09 -11.39 16.92
CA MET A 1 4.12 -11.37 15.83
C MET A 1 4.49 -9.93 15.57
N ALA A 2 5.65 -9.62 14.98
CA ALA A 2 5.97 -8.23 14.65
C ALA A 2 5.07 -7.76 13.50
N GLU A 3 4.33 -6.67 13.73
CA GLU A 3 3.42 -6.08 12.77
C GLU A 3 4.22 -5.15 11.83
N GLY A 4 4.20 -5.46 10.55
CA GLY A 4 4.92 -4.74 9.51
C GLY A 4 4.04 -3.79 8.70
N ILE A 5 4.69 -3.05 7.82
CA ILE A 5 4.06 -2.07 6.94
C ILE A 5 4.42 -2.31 5.48
N LEU A 6 3.43 -2.31 4.60
CA LEU A 6 3.62 -2.37 3.14
C LEU A 6 3.68 -0.95 2.58
N LEU A 7 4.68 -0.68 1.76
CA LEU A 7 4.79 0.56 0.98
C LEU A 7 4.26 0.32 -0.44
N ASP A 8 3.41 1.22 -0.93
CA ASP A 8 2.97 1.23 -2.32
C ASP A 8 3.87 2.10 -3.21
N THR A 9 3.59 2.11 -4.51
CA THR A 9 4.37 2.92 -5.48
C THR A 9 4.24 4.41 -5.22
N ASN A 10 3.06 4.86 -4.77
CA ASN A 10 2.77 6.24 -4.48
C ASN A 10 3.66 6.79 -3.34
N PHE A 11 3.87 5.98 -2.29
CA PHE A 11 4.81 6.24 -1.20
C PHE A 11 6.25 6.31 -1.71
N LEU A 12 6.69 5.34 -2.51
CA LEU A 12 8.08 5.32 -3.04
C LEU A 12 8.39 6.54 -3.90
N ILE A 13 7.47 6.93 -4.78
CA ILE A 13 7.63 8.11 -5.64
C ILE A 13 7.85 9.36 -4.78
N ARG A 14 7.05 9.55 -3.73
CA ARG A 14 7.16 10.70 -2.83
C ARG A 14 8.42 10.66 -1.97
N LEU A 15 8.80 9.47 -1.50
CA LEU A 15 10.02 9.25 -0.74
C LEU A 15 11.26 9.65 -1.55
N LEU A 16 11.24 9.40 -2.87
CA LEU A 16 12.41 9.55 -3.74
C LEU A 16 12.41 10.82 -4.58
N ASN A 17 11.31 11.56 -4.66
CA ASN A 17 11.21 12.82 -5.39
C ASN A 17 11.30 14.04 -4.44
N PRO A 18 12.46 14.74 -4.36
CA PRO A 18 12.62 15.89 -3.46
C PRO A 18 11.72 17.08 -3.79
N ASN A 19 11.18 17.13 -5.01
CA ASN A 19 10.27 18.20 -5.46
C ASN A 19 8.80 17.88 -5.16
N ASP A 20 8.49 16.69 -4.63
CA ASP A 20 7.12 16.36 -4.25
C ASP A 20 6.72 17.10 -2.97
N ARG A 21 5.51 17.66 -2.96
CA ARG A 21 4.88 18.32 -1.80
C ARG A 21 4.94 17.47 -0.53
N LEU A 22 4.77 16.15 -0.66
CA LEU A 22 4.72 15.22 0.45
C LEU A 22 6.08 14.58 0.76
N HIS A 23 7.16 15.00 0.10
CA HIS A 23 8.48 14.39 0.27
C HIS A 23 8.96 14.41 1.72
N THR A 24 8.94 15.60 2.36
CA THR A 24 9.39 15.76 3.75
C THR A 24 8.56 14.89 4.70
N GLN A 25 7.23 14.92 4.58
CA GLN A 25 6.33 14.12 5.40
C GLN A 25 6.55 12.62 5.18
N THR A 26 6.71 12.17 3.93
CA THR A 26 6.99 10.77 3.59
C THR A 26 8.31 10.30 4.20
N ARG A 27 9.33 11.16 4.22
CA ARG A 27 10.61 10.88 4.90
C ARG A 27 10.45 10.76 6.42
N GLU A 28 9.59 11.56 7.04
CA GLU A 28 9.29 11.45 8.48
C GLU A 28 8.62 10.10 8.81
N PHE A 29 7.62 9.69 8.04
CA PHE A 29 7.02 8.35 8.16
C PHE A 29 8.07 7.24 8.00
N TYR A 30 8.87 7.30 6.93
CA TYR A 30 9.89 6.29 6.68
C TYR A 30 10.94 6.22 7.80
N ALA A 31 11.41 7.38 8.29
CA ALA A 31 12.34 7.45 9.42
C ALA A 31 11.72 6.87 10.70
N PHE A 32 10.44 7.15 10.96
CA PHE A 32 9.72 6.58 12.10
C PHE A 32 9.62 5.06 12.01
N PHE A 33 9.31 4.50 10.84
CA PHE A 33 9.26 3.04 10.65
C PHE A 33 10.60 2.38 10.96
N LEU A 34 11.71 2.98 10.51
CA LEU A 34 13.05 2.51 10.78
C LEU A 34 13.40 2.61 12.28
N GLN A 35 13.11 3.74 12.92
CA GLN A 35 13.40 3.97 14.34
C GLN A 35 12.62 3.02 15.25
N ARG A 36 11.36 2.71 14.89
CA ARG A 36 10.52 1.76 15.62
C ARG A 36 10.85 0.29 15.30
N GLY A 37 11.74 0.05 14.33
CA GLY A 37 12.12 -1.29 13.91
C GLY A 37 10.99 -2.07 13.24
N LEU A 38 10.03 -1.38 12.61
CA LEU A 38 8.95 -2.03 11.89
C LEU A 38 9.51 -2.78 10.67
N PRO A 39 9.09 -4.03 10.42
CA PRO A 39 9.31 -4.66 9.12
C PRO A 39 8.70 -3.83 8.00
N ILE A 40 9.52 -3.32 7.08
CA ILE A 40 9.06 -2.57 5.92
C ILE A 40 9.04 -3.49 4.71
N TRP A 41 7.89 -3.65 4.10
CA TRP A 41 7.65 -4.53 2.96
C TRP A 41 7.48 -3.72 1.66
N LEU A 42 7.96 -4.30 0.57
CA LEU A 42 7.79 -3.78 -0.78
C LEU A 42 7.16 -4.85 -1.66
N SER A 43 5.96 -4.59 -2.15
CA SER A 43 5.30 -5.45 -3.13
C SER A 43 6.07 -5.49 -4.44
N THR A 44 6.20 -6.68 -5.03
CA THR A 44 6.66 -6.85 -6.42
C THR A 44 5.74 -6.21 -7.46
N VAL A 45 4.45 -6.02 -7.16
CA VAL A 45 3.51 -5.24 -7.99
C VAL A 45 3.87 -3.76 -7.93
N ALA A 46 4.06 -3.21 -6.72
CA ALA A 46 4.45 -1.81 -6.55
C ALA A 46 5.83 -1.51 -7.17
N LEU A 47 6.77 -2.45 -7.03
CA LEU A 47 8.09 -2.38 -7.66
C LEU A 47 7.98 -2.34 -9.19
N ALA A 48 7.14 -3.18 -9.78
CA ALA A 48 6.94 -3.18 -11.23
C ALA A 48 6.36 -1.84 -11.73
N GLU A 49 5.43 -1.23 -10.98
CA GLU A 49 4.90 0.09 -11.30
C GLU A 49 5.93 1.20 -11.15
N TYR A 50 6.75 1.16 -10.09
CA TYR A 50 7.84 2.11 -9.89
C TYR A 50 8.83 2.08 -11.05
N CYS A 51 9.22 0.88 -11.48
CA CYS A 51 10.20 0.66 -12.55
C CYS A 51 9.71 1.08 -13.95
N VAL A 52 8.47 1.57 -14.11
CA VAL A 52 8.04 2.23 -15.35
C VAL A 52 8.83 3.51 -15.61
N ARG A 53 9.25 4.22 -14.54
CA ARG A 53 10.00 5.48 -14.63
C ARG A 53 11.27 5.52 -13.78
N GLY A 54 11.31 4.76 -12.69
CA GLY A 54 12.48 4.66 -11.81
C GLY A 54 13.29 3.39 -12.03
N ARG A 55 14.30 3.17 -11.20
CA ARG A 55 15.15 1.99 -11.22
C ARG A 55 15.25 1.34 -9.84
N MET A 56 15.38 0.02 -9.81
CA MET A 56 15.40 -0.75 -8.55
C MET A 56 16.54 -0.33 -7.60
N ASP A 57 17.68 0.11 -8.14
CA ASP A 57 18.85 0.54 -7.37
C ASP A 57 18.72 1.96 -6.78
N GLU A 58 17.66 2.69 -7.10
CA GLU A 58 17.28 3.94 -6.42
C GLU A 58 16.56 3.66 -5.09
N LEU A 59 16.02 2.46 -4.92
CA LEU A 59 15.24 2.08 -3.73
C LEU A 59 16.18 1.75 -2.54
N PRO A 60 15.77 2.02 -1.30
CA PRO A 60 16.54 1.71 -0.10
C PRO A 60 16.48 0.21 0.27
N LEU A 61 16.86 -0.67 -0.65
CA LEU A 61 16.67 -2.13 -0.58
C LEU A 61 17.21 -2.79 0.69
N ARG A 62 18.23 -2.21 1.33
CA ARG A 62 18.80 -2.73 2.59
C ARG A 62 17.80 -2.79 3.74
N HIS A 63 16.75 -1.97 3.69
CA HIS A 63 15.73 -1.87 4.73
C HIS A 63 14.37 -2.42 4.29
N LEU A 64 14.25 -2.92 3.07
CA LEU A 64 13.00 -3.39 2.48
C LEU A 64 13.00 -4.92 2.38
N ARG A 65 11.86 -5.51 2.74
CA ARG A 65 11.56 -6.92 2.52
C ARG A 65 10.71 -7.04 1.25
N ILE A 66 11.24 -7.68 0.22
CA ILE A 66 10.50 -7.88 -1.03
C ILE A 66 9.38 -8.89 -0.79
N LEU A 67 8.16 -8.55 -1.22
CA LEU A 67 6.98 -9.39 -1.14
C LEU A 67 6.52 -9.84 -2.54
N PRO A 68 6.80 -11.11 -2.92
CA PRO A 68 6.31 -11.70 -4.15
C PRO A 68 4.78 -11.76 -4.21
N PHE A 69 4.21 -11.63 -5.41
CA PHE A 69 2.79 -11.88 -5.64
C PHE A 69 2.55 -13.38 -5.85
N ASN A 70 1.96 -14.06 -4.86
CA ASN A 70 1.80 -15.51 -4.81
C ASN A 70 0.34 -15.93 -5.07
N VAL A 71 0.10 -17.24 -5.11
CA VAL A 71 -1.23 -17.82 -5.40
C VAL A 71 -2.30 -17.37 -4.39
N SER A 72 -1.99 -17.33 -3.09
CA SER A 72 -2.92 -16.85 -2.06
C SER A 72 -3.33 -15.39 -2.30
N HIS A 73 -2.34 -14.53 -2.60
CA HIS A 73 -2.57 -13.12 -2.98
C HIS A 73 -3.47 -13.01 -4.21
N ALA A 74 -3.27 -13.86 -5.23
CA ALA A 74 -4.09 -13.88 -6.43
C ALA A 74 -5.54 -14.28 -6.15
N VAL A 75 -5.76 -15.29 -5.32
CA VAL A 75 -7.12 -15.75 -4.95
C VAL A 75 -7.86 -14.67 -4.17
N LEU A 76 -7.20 -14.05 -3.17
CA LEU A 76 -7.80 -12.96 -2.40
C LEU A 76 -8.07 -11.74 -3.28
N ALA A 77 -7.10 -11.34 -4.11
CA ALA A 77 -7.26 -10.22 -5.05
C ALA A 77 -8.47 -10.41 -5.98
N GLY A 78 -8.70 -11.62 -6.48
CA GLY A 78 -9.88 -11.91 -7.30
C GLY A 78 -11.21 -11.67 -6.56
N ARG A 79 -11.27 -12.08 -5.28
CA ARG A 79 -12.47 -11.88 -4.43
C ARG A 79 -12.70 -10.40 -4.14
N LEU A 80 -11.66 -9.68 -3.72
CA LEU A 80 -11.75 -8.24 -3.45
C LEU A 80 -12.13 -7.46 -4.71
N ALA A 81 -11.53 -7.79 -5.86
CA ALA A 81 -11.84 -7.14 -7.14
C ALA A 81 -13.29 -7.34 -7.54
N ALA A 82 -13.83 -8.56 -7.44
CA ALA A 82 -15.22 -8.84 -7.73
C ALA A 82 -16.16 -7.95 -6.89
N ARG A 83 -15.86 -7.78 -5.61
CA ARG A 83 -16.64 -6.90 -4.75
C ARG A 83 -16.54 -5.43 -5.14
N VAL A 84 -15.34 -4.92 -5.41
CA VAL A 84 -15.13 -3.54 -5.85
C VAL A 84 -15.87 -3.26 -7.15
N PHE A 85 -15.87 -4.19 -8.11
CA PHE A 85 -16.62 -4.05 -9.35
C PHE A 85 -18.14 -3.99 -9.11
N GLN A 86 -18.69 -4.87 -8.26
CA GLN A 86 -20.11 -4.84 -7.91
C GLN A 86 -20.54 -3.52 -7.24
N ALA A 87 -19.69 -2.94 -6.37
CA ALA A 87 -19.99 -1.63 -5.77
C ALA A 87 -19.96 -0.51 -6.82
N ARG A 88 -19.09 -0.60 -7.82
CA ARG A 88 -18.91 0.42 -8.86
C ARG A 88 -19.91 0.34 -10.00
N GLU A 89 -20.56 -0.79 -10.24
CA GLU A 89 -21.73 -0.84 -11.13
C GLU A 89 -22.87 0.09 -10.64
N GLN A 90 -22.82 0.51 -9.37
CA GLN A 90 -23.74 1.50 -8.80
C GLN A 90 -23.23 2.96 -8.94
N VAL A 91 -21.99 3.18 -9.38
CA VAL A 91 -21.32 4.49 -9.48
C VAL A 91 -20.52 4.58 -10.79
N GLU A 92 -21.08 5.20 -11.83
CA GLU A 92 -20.47 5.27 -13.17
C GLU A 92 -19.06 5.91 -13.21
N ASN A 93 -18.22 5.45 -14.15
CA ASN A 93 -16.95 6.05 -14.65
C ASN A 93 -15.66 5.95 -13.79
N LEU A 94 -15.11 4.74 -13.61
CA LEU A 94 -13.71 4.58 -13.18
C LEU A 94 -12.88 3.64 -14.08
N PRO A 95 -11.62 3.97 -14.41
CA PRO A 95 -10.77 3.17 -15.28
C PRO A 95 -10.38 1.83 -14.63
N ARG A 96 -10.69 0.72 -15.32
CA ARG A 96 -10.46 -0.67 -14.83
C ARG A 96 -9.01 -0.99 -14.45
N ARG A 97 -8.02 -0.31 -15.07
CA ARG A 97 -6.59 -0.63 -14.92
C ARG A 97 -6.03 -0.25 -13.55
N VAL A 98 -6.49 0.86 -12.97
CA VAL A 98 -6.04 1.36 -11.65
C VAL A 98 -6.47 0.37 -10.56
N ILE A 99 -7.70 -0.14 -10.67
CA ILE A 99 -8.30 -1.09 -9.72
C ILE A 99 -7.51 -2.40 -9.60
N ALA A 100 -6.98 -2.90 -10.72
CA ALA A 100 -6.38 -4.22 -10.73
C ALA A 100 -5.08 -4.32 -9.93
N ASN A 101 -4.31 -3.24 -9.82
CA ASN A 101 -3.07 -3.25 -9.05
C ASN A 101 -3.31 -2.86 -7.59
N ASP A 102 -4.17 -1.88 -7.32
CA ASP A 102 -4.57 -1.51 -5.95
C ASP A 102 -5.12 -2.71 -5.19
N VAL A 103 -6.01 -3.49 -5.83
CA VAL A 103 -6.57 -4.70 -5.22
C VAL A 103 -5.50 -5.75 -4.94
N LYS A 104 -4.47 -5.87 -5.79
CA LYS A 104 -3.36 -6.79 -5.52
C LYS A 104 -2.54 -6.34 -4.32
N LEU A 105 -2.30 -5.04 -4.17
CA LEU A 105 -1.59 -4.48 -3.02
C LEU A 105 -2.36 -4.70 -1.72
N LEU A 106 -3.67 -4.44 -1.73
CA LEU A 106 -4.55 -4.72 -0.59
C LEU A 106 -4.57 -6.22 -0.25
N ALA A 107 -4.67 -7.09 -1.25
CA ALA A 107 -4.64 -8.54 -1.04
C ALA A 107 -3.30 -9.02 -0.47
N GLN A 108 -2.17 -8.46 -0.92
CA GLN A 108 -0.86 -8.78 -0.38
C GLN A 108 -0.71 -8.32 1.08
N ALA A 109 -1.18 -7.13 1.41
CA ALA A 109 -1.13 -6.64 2.79
C ALA A 109 -2.09 -7.42 3.72
N GLU A 110 -3.28 -7.79 3.25
CA GLU A 110 -4.28 -8.50 4.05
C GLU A 110 -3.91 -9.96 4.33
N GLU A 111 -3.38 -10.67 3.32
CA GLU A 111 -3.10 -12.11 3.43
C GLU A 111 -1.88 -12.40 4.33
N GLU A 112 -0.92 -11.47 4.38
CA GLU A 112 0.33 -11.65 5.10
C GLU A 112 0.16 -11.28 6.58
N SER A 113 0.15 -12.29 7.47
CA SER A 113 -0.02 -12.08 8.92
C SER A 113 1.09 -11.25 9.59
N SER A 114 2.16 -10.95 8.85
CA SER A 114 3.27 -10.09 9.29
C SER A 114 3.11 -8.63 8.86
N ILE A 115 2.00 -8.29 8.19
CA ILE A 115 1.67 -6.95 7.73
C ILE A 115 0.36 -6.53 8.42
N ARG A 116 0.39 -5.37 9.07
CA ARG A 116 -0.81 -4.75 9.66
C ARG A 116 -1.19 -3.48 8.92
N TRP A 117 -0.20 -2.78 8.38
CA TRP A 117 -0.39 -1.46 7.77
C TRP A 117 -0.03 -1.43 6.29
N LEU A 118 -0.72 -0.59 5.53
CA LEU A 118 -0.31 -0.15 4.20
C LEU A 118 -0.21 1.38 4.18
N ALA A 119 0.96 1.90 3.82
CA ALA A 119 1.20 3.35 3.73
C ALA A 119 0.97 3.86 2.31
N THR A 120 0.11 4.87 2.16
CA THR A 120 -0.19 5.49 0.87
C THR A 120 -0.71 6.92 1.04
N SER A 121 -0.70 7.72 -0.02
CA SER A 121 -1.52 8.94 -0.12
C SER A 121 -2.52 8.89 -1.28
N ASP A 122 -2.71 7.72 -1.89
CA ASP A 122 -3.68 7.54 -2.97
C ASP A 122 -5.11 7.49 -2.41
N GLU A 123 -5.85 8.58 -2.62
CA GLU A 123 -7.26 8.70 -2.19
C GLU A 123 -8.16 7.61 -2.79
N GLY A 124 -7.84 7.13 -4.00
CA GLY A 124 -8.57 6.05 -4.65
C GLY A 124 -8.36 4.70 -3.96
N LEU A 125 -7.13 4.41 -3.56
CA LEU A 125 -6.80 3.22 -2.75
C LEU A 125 -7.44 3.32 -1.37
N ILE A 126 -7.35 4.48 -0.70
CA ILE A 126 -7.96 4.73 0.62
C ILE A 126 -9.48 4.50 0.56
N ALA A 127 -10.17 5.06 -0.45
CA ALA A 127 -11.60 4.87 -0.61
C ALA A 127 -11.98 3.40 -0.89
N MET A 128 -11.17 2.71 -1.71
CA MET A 128 -11.36 1.28 -2.00
C MET A 128 -11.19 0.41 -0.75
N HIS A 129 -10.15 0.68 0.04
CA HIS A 129 -9.94 0.02 1.32
C HIS A 129 -11.13 0.27 2.26
N GLY A 130 -11.59 1.52 2.39
CA GLY A 130 -12.73 1.86 3.25
C GLY A 130 -14.00 1.08 2.90
N LEU A 131 -14.31 0.95 1.61
CA LEU A 131 -15.42 0.11 1.13
C LEU A 131 -15.25 -1.36 1.59
N LEU A 132 -14.08 -1.94 1.35
CA LEU A 132 -13.82 -3.35 1.68
C LEU A 132 -13.80 -3.59 3.19
N GLN A 133 -13.31 -2.61 3.97
CA GLN A 133 -13.23 -2.69 5.42
C GLN A 133 -14.62 -2.60 6.07
N GLN A 134 -15.50 -1.72 5.57
CA GLN A 134 -16.89 -1.61 6.04
C GLN A 134 -17.67 -2.93 5.91
N GLU A 135 -17.27 -3.77 4.95
CA GLU A 135 -17.87 -5.07 4.70
C GLU A 135 -17.14 -6.23 5.40
N GLY A 136 -16.09 -5.94 6.16
CA GLY A 136 -15.30 -6.93 6.87
C GLY A 136 -14.45 -7.82 5.97
N LEU A 137 -14.17 -7.41 4.74
CA LEU A 137 -13.37 -8.18 3.78
C LEU A 137 -11.86 -7.97 3.96
N VAL A 138 -11.46 -6.87 4.59
CA VAL A 138 -10.08 -6.57 4.96
C VAL A 138 -10.02 -6.07 6.41
N ARG A 139 -8.96 -6.42 7.12
CA ARG A 139 -8.64 -5.96 8.47
C ARG A 139 -7.38 -5.09 8.52
N LEU A 140 -6.56 -5.10 7.47
CA LEU A 140 -5.39 -4.23 7.36
C LEU A 140 -5.78 -2.76 7.60
N GLU A 141 -4.86 -1.99 8.15
CA GLU A 141 -5.04 -0.55 8.43
C GLU A 141 -4.30 0.30 7.40
N ILE A 142 -4.90 1.42 6.99
CA ILE A 142 -4.24 2.38 6.10
C ILE A 142 -3.54 3.47 6.92
N ILE A 143 -2.29 3.72 6.58
CA ILE A 143 -1.55 4.91 7.02
C ILE A 143 -1.62 5.94 5.89
N ASP A 144 -2.55 6.89 6.02
CA ASP A 144 -2.70 8.00 5.07
C ASP A 144 -1.59 9.03 5.29
N ILE A 145 -0.59 9.02 4.40
CA ILE A 145 0.52 9.97 4.46
C ILE A 145 0.15 11.35 3.92
N ASN A 146 -1.11 11.63 3.59
CA ASN A 146 -1.59 13.01 3.48
C ASN A 146 -1.73 13.67 4.85
N GLN A 147 -1.93 12.88 5.91
CA GLN A 147 -2.03 13.36 7.29
C GLN A 147 -0.65 13.41 7.95
N PRO A 148 -0.43 14.33 8.91
CA PRO A 148 0.78 14.32 9.73
C PRO A 148 0.96 12.99 10.46
N LEU A 149 2.21 12.57 10.65
CA LEU A 149 2.56 11.37 11.39
C LEU A 149 1.93 11.38 12.79
N ASN A 150 1.09 10.38 13.08
CA ASN A 150 0.53 10.15 14.40
C ASN A 150 1.03 8.80 14.96
N PRO A 151 2.00 8.80 15.90
CA PRO A 151 2.54 7.56 16.47
C PRO A 151 1.50 6.65 17.15
N ALA A 152 0.36 7.20 17.59
CA ALA A 152 -0.69 6.42 18.24
C ALA A 152 -1.39 5.42 17.29
N GLN A 153 -1.28 5.62 15.97
CA GLN A 153 -1.80 4.68 14.96
C GLN A 153 -1.01 3.36 14.90
N PHE A 154 0.17 3.30 15.52
CA PHE A 154 1.06 2.15 15.51
C PHE A 154 1.11 1.43 16.87
N ALA A 155 0.09 1.65 17.70
CA ALA A 155 -0.04 1.08 19.05
C ALA A 155 -0.66 -0.33 19.05
#